data_AF-A0A257YSB6-F1
#
_entry.id   AF-A0A257YSB6-F1
#
_cell.length_a   1.000
_cell.length_b   1.000
_cell.length_c   1.000
_cell.angle_alpha   90.00
_cell.angle_beta   90.00
_cell.angle_gamma   90.00
#
_symmetry.space_group_name_H-M   'P 1'
#
loop_
_entity.id
_entity.type
_entity.pdbx_description
1 polymer ?
#
loop_
_entity_poly.entity_id
_entity_poly.type
_entity_poly.pdbx_seq_one_letter_code
_entity_poly.pdbx_strand_id
1 'polypeptide(L)'
;AGDAGFDAAVRPLNDKMSFLDDGGSPMSGITAMAAFGHTPGHMVYQVESEGQRLMITADTANHYVWSLQKPDWEVVFDSDKAGAAAARRAVFGQIAADRIPFIGYHMPFPGLGYVEAQDDGFRYVPVAYQMMLNG
;
A
#
# COMPACT_ATOMS: atom_id res chain seq x y z
N ALA A 1 -0.63 16.09 16.22
CA ALA A 1 -0.89 17.54 16.32
C ALA A 1 -1.22 18.06 14.93
N GLY A 2 -2.20 18.96 14.78
CA GLY A 2 -2.46 19.65 13.52
C GLY A 2 -1.59 20.90 13.39
N ASP A 3 -1.09 21.18 12.19
CA ASP A 3 -0.48 22.46 11.85
C ASP A 3 -1.49 23.40 11.18
N ALA A 4 -1.05 24.59 10.79
CA ALA A 4 -1.92 25.57 10.13
C ALA A 4 -2.55 25.03 8.82
N GLY A 5 -1.85 24.15 8.11
CA GLY A 5 -2.36 23.51 6.89
C GLY A 5 -3.47 22.50 7.21
N PHE A 6 -3.26 21.65 8.21
CA PHE A 6 -4.28 20.74 8.72
C PHE A 6 -5.53 21.49 9.18
N ASP A 7 -5.36 22.56 9.97
CA ASP A 7 -6.46 23.34 10.50
C ASP A 7 -7.28 24.04 9.41
N ALA A 8 -6.63 24.50 8.33
CA ALA A 8 -7.28 25.14 7.21
C ALA A 8 -7.95 24.16 6.23
N ALA A 9 -7.30 23.02 5.95
CA ALA A 9 -7.72 22.12 4.87
C ALA A 9 -8.44 20.85 5.34
N VAL A 10 -8.07 20.29 6.49
CA VAL A 10 -8.55 18.98 6.96
C VAL A 10 -9.61 19.13 8.04
N ARG A 11 -9.35 19.95 9.07
CA ARG A 11 -10.29 20.16 10.18
C ARG A 11 -11.71 20.55 9.75
N PRO A 12 -11.94 21.39 8.73
CA PRO A 12 -13.30 21.74 8.29
C PRO A 12 -14.09 20.56 7.68
N LEU A 13 -13.41 19.46 7.36
CA LEU A 13 -14.02 18.26 6.79
C LEU A 13 -14.39 17.21 7.86
N ASN A 14 -14.11 17.46 9.14
CA ASN A 14 -14.28 16.49 10.21
C ASN A 14 -15.68 15.85 10.23
N ASP A 15 -16.73 16.67 10.13
CA ASP A 15 -18.12 16.20 10.17
C ASP A 15 -18.57 15.51 8.86
N LYS A 16 -17.69 15.46 7.85
CA LYS A 16 -17.89 14.79 6.56
C LYS A 16 -17.00 13.56 6.40
N MET A 17 -16.23 13.20 7.42
CA MET A 17 -15.34 12.04 7.41
C MET A 17 -15.93 10.90 8.23
N SER A 18 -15.61 9.68 7.82
CA SER A 18 -15.82 8.49 8.63
C SER A 18 -14.47 7.82 8.81
N PHE A 19 -14.16 7.46 10.04
CA PHE A 19 -12.92 6.76 10.35
C PHE A 19 -13.10 5.27 10.07
N LEU A 20 -12.02 4.65 9.61
CA LEU A 20 -11.94 3.22 9.41
C LEU A 20 -10.85 2.67 10.33
N ASP A 21 -11.17 1.55 10.97
CA ASP A 21 -10.18 0.72 11.65
C ASP A 21 -9.69 -0.39 10.71
N ASP A 22 -8.76 -1.21 11.20
CA ASP A 22 -8.33 -2.42 10.51
C ASP A 22 -9.53 -3.35 10.22
N GLY A 23 -9.64 -3.84 8.98
CA GLY A 23 -10.78 -4.62 8.51
C GLY A 23 -12.05 -3.79 8.21
N GLY A 24 -12.03 -2.47 8.44
CA GLY A 24 -13.11 -1.57 8.07
C GLY A 24 -13.35 -1.50 6.57
N SER A 25 -14.53 -1.08 6.15
CA SER A 25 -14.91 -1.00 4.73
C SER A 25 -15.54 0.35 4.40
N PRO A 26 -15.00 1.12 3.45
CA PRO A 26 -15.65 2.35 2.98
C PRO A 26 -16.86 2.05 2.07
N MET A 27 -16.85 0.91 1.38
CA MET A 27 -17.92 0.44 0.50
C MET A 27 -17.72 -1.03 0.13
N SER A 28 -18.77 -1.67 -0.39
CA SER A 28 -18.74 -3.06 -0.85
C SER A 28 -17.57 -3.33 -1.81
N GLY A 29 -16.88 -4.44 -1.58
CA GLY A 29 -15.70 -4.85 -2.36
C GLY A 29 -14.42 -4.12 -1.99
N ILE A 30 -14.41 -3.23 -0.99
CA ILE A 30 -13.18 -2.56 -0.51
C ILE A 30 -13.01 -2.80 0.99
N THR A 31 -11.83 -3.28 1.39
CA THR A 31 -11.45 -3.50 2.79
C THR A 31 -10.17 -2.75 3.09
N ALA A 32 -10.20 -1.92 4.13
CA ALA A 32 -9.03 -1.25 4.67
C ALA A 32 -8.24 -2.22 5.55
N MET A 33 -6.91 -2.20 5.44
CA MET A 33 -6.00 -3.00 6.24
C MET A 33 -4.94 -2.10 6.85
N ALA A 34 -4.69 -2.25 8.14
CA ALA A 34 -3.67 -1.48 8.84
C ALA A 34 -2.27 -1.77 8.31
N ALA A 35 -1.54 -0.71 7.95
CA ALA A 35 -0.16 -0.76 7.51
C ALA A 35 0.65 0.38 8.16
N PHE A 36 0.44 0.57 9.46
CA PHE A 36 1.00 1.67 10.23
C PHE A 36 2.53 1.68 10.17
N GLY A 37 3.09 2.89 10.16
CA GLY A 37 4.54 3.07 10.15
C GLY A 37 4.92 4.30 9.35
N HIS A 38 4.60 4.31 8.04
CA HIS A 38 4.85 5.45 7.18
C HIS A 38 4.23 6.73 7.78
N THR A 39 2.95 6.62 8.14
CA THR A 39 2.28 7.52 9.07
C THR A 39 1.58 6.69 10.16
N PRO A 40 1.19 7.28 11.30
CA PRO A 40 0.51 6.55 12.38
C PRO A 40 -0.84 5.94 11.97
N GLY A 41 -1.48 6.45 10.91
CA GLY A 41 -2.76 5.96 10.39
C GLY A 41 -2.66 5.46 8.96
N HIS A 42 -1.48 5.03 8.51
CA HIS A 42 -1.29 4.50 7.16
C HIS A 42 -2.08 3.19 6.99
N MET A 43 -2.85 3.12 5.91
CA MET A 43 -3.69 1.97 5.56
C MET A 43 -3.41 1.58 4.12
N VAL A 44 -3.54 0.29 3.82
CA VAL A 44 -3.67 -0.23 2.46
C VAL A 44 -5.11 -0.69 2.24
N TYR A 45 -5.50 -0.83 0.97
CA TYR A 45 -6.86 -1.25 0.63
C TYR A 45 -6.85 -2.46 -0.28
N GLN A 46 -7.52 -3.53 0.15
CA GLN A 46 -7.85 -4.65 -0.72
C GLN A 46 -9.15 -4.33 -1.46
N VAL A 47 -9.12 -4.42 -2.78
CA VAL A 47 -10.29 -4.34 -3.65
C VAL A 47 -10.59 -5.74 -4.17
N GLU A 48 -11.84 -6.17 -4.09
CA GLU A 48 -12.30 -7.47 -4.56
C GLU A 48 -13.58 -7.35 -5.39
N SER A 49 -13.61 -8.06 -6.51
CA SER A 49 -14.78 -8.18 -7.38
C SER A 49 -14.73 -9.51 -8.13
N GLU A 50 -15.83 -10.28 -8.12
CA GLU A 50 -15.96 -11.54 -8.86
C GLU A 50 -14.80 -12.53 -8.60
N GLY A 51 -14.31 -12.59 -7.36
CA GLY A 51 -13.19 -13.45 -6.95
C GLY A 51 -11.80 -12.97 -7.41
N GLN A 52 -11.72 -11.82 -8.08
CA GLN A 52 -10.46 -11.14 -8.40
C GLN A 52 -10.11 -10.14 -7.32
N ARG A 53 -8.82 -10.00 -7.01
CA ARG A 53 -8.30 -9.11 -5.96
C ARG A 53 -7.27 -8.14 -6.51
N LEU A 54 -7.19 -6.94 -5.93
CA LEU A 54 -6.17 -5.93 -6.16
C LEU A 54 -5.79 -5.30 -4.81
N MET A 55 -4.49 -5.08 -4.56
CA MET A 55 -4.04 -4.33 -3.39
C MET A 55 -3.64 -2.90 -3.77
N ILE A 56 -4.17 -1.89 -3.09
CA ILE A 56 -3.70 -0.49 -3.18
C ILE A 56 -2.80 -0.24 -1.98
N THR A 57 -1.48 -0.21 -2.20
CA THR A 57 -0.49 -0.16 -1.12
C THR A 57 -0.10 1.26 -0.71
N ALA A 58 -0.65 2.29 -1.38
CA ALA A 58 -0.29 3.69 -1.15
C ALA A 58 1.25 3.85 -1.03
N ASP A 59 1.70 4.45 0.08
CA ASP A 59 3.12 4.75 0.35
C ASP A 59 3.86 3.66 1.15
N THR A 60 3.33 2.43 1.23
CA THR A 60 4.05 1.33 1.91
C THR A 60 5.46 1.13 1.34
N ALA A 61 5.68 1.41 0.04
CA ALA A 61 7.01 1.43 -0.55
C ALA A 61 7.25 2.72 -1.36
N ASN A 62 8.32 3.46 -1.02
CA ASN A 62 8.70 4.68 -1.75
C ASN A 62 9.59 4.41 -2.98
N HIS A 63 10.23 3.24 -3.07
CA HIS A 63 11.01 2.86 -4.25
C HIS A 63 11.03 1.34 -4.47
N TYR A 64 10.80 0.90 -5.70
CA TYR A 64 10.69 -0.54 -6.04
C TYR A 64 11.99 -1.34 -5.91
N VAL A 65 13.15 -0.68 -5.95
CA VAL A 65 14.45 -1.32 -5.64
C VAL A 65 14.72 -1.30 -4.14
N TRP A 66 14.80 -0.12 -3.52
CA TRP A 66 15.18 -0.02 -2.11
C TRP A 66 14.11 -0.57 -1.16
N SER A 67 12.87 -0.09 -1.27
CA SER A 67 11.82 -0.44 -0.31
C SER A 67 11.34 -1.88 -0.46
N LEU A 68 11.40 -2.47 -1.67
CA LEU A 68 10.94 -3.85 -1.90
C LEU A 68 12.08 -4.86 -1.77
N GLN A 69 13.23 -4.64 -2.41
CA GLN A 69 14.34 -5.61 -2.34
C GLN A 69 15.09 -5.54 -1.00
N LYS A 70 14.97 -4.43 -0.27
CA LYS A 70 15.54 -4.21 1.07
C LYS A 70 14.43 -3.68 2.02
N PRO A 71 13.43 -4.50 2.35
CA PRO A 71 12.24 -4.03 3.08
C PRO A 71 12.54 -3.50 4.48
N ASP A 72 13.68 -3.87 5.07
CA ASP A 72 14.13 -3.36 6.38
C ASP A 72 14.85 -2.03 6.32
N TRP A 73 15.19 -1.53 5.12
CA TRP A 73 15.87 -0.24 5.02
C TRP A 73 14.89 0.88 5.36
N GLU A 74 15.30 1.73 6.29
CA GLU A 74 14.50 2.86 6.76
C GLU A 74 14.28 3.88 5.62
N VAL A 75 13.06 4.39 5.50
CA VAL A 75 12.78 5.53 4.65
C VAL A 75 12.69 6.78 5.52
N VAL A 76 13.30 7.88 5.07
CA VAL A 76 13.32 9.14 5.83
C VAL A 76 11.92 9.66 6.14
N PHE A 77 10.96 9.39 5.25
CA PHE A 77 9.57 9.81 5.36
C PHE A 77 8.73 8.97 6.33
N ASP A 78 9.26 7.83 6.82
CA ASP A 78 8.55 6.99 7.77
C ASP A 78 8.53 7.64 9.16
N SER A 79 7.33 7.78 9.73
CA SER A 79 7.10 8.29 11.09
C SER A 79 7.59 7.30 12.16
N ASP A 80 7.32 6.01 11.95
CA ASP A 80 7.89 4.88 12.69
C ASP A 80 8.59 3.95 11.70
N LYS A 81 9.92 3.96 11.73
CA LYS A 81 10.79 3.23 10.80
C LYS A 81 10.69 1.72 10.96
N ALA A 82 10.65 1.24 12.20
CA ALA A 82 10.53 -0.18 12.49
C ALA A 82 9.12 -0.68 12.12
N GLY A 83 8.08 0.08 12.48
CA GLY A 83 6.70 -0.19 12.07
C GLY A 83 6.55 -0.24 10.56
N ALA A 84 7.12 0.73 9.83
CA ALA A 84 7.03 0.79 8.37
C ALA A 84 7.75 -0.37 7.68
N ALA A 85 8.91 -0.79 8.19
CA ALA A 85 9.62 -1.98 7.72
C ALA A 85 8.80 -3.27 7.94
N ALA A 86 8.21 -3.42 9.13
CA ALA A 86 7.34 -4.55 9.45
C ALA A 86 6.07 -4.57 8.57
N ALA A 87 5.42 -3.42 8.38
CA ALA A 87 4.27 -3.27 7.49
C ALA A 87 4.63 -3.60 6.04
N ARG A 88 5.79 -3.14 5.54
CA ARG A 88 6.31 -3.52 4.22
C ARG A 88 6.43 -5.03 4.06
N ARG A 89 7.08 -5.71 5.01
CA ARG A 89 7.25 -7.16 4.95
C ARG A 89 5.90 -7.89 4.98
N ALA A 90 4.99 -7.47 5.84
CA ALA A 90 3.67 -8.08 5.95
C ALA A 90 2.86 -7.91 4.65
N VAL A 91 2.72 -6.67 4.17
CA VAL A 91 1.91 -6.35 2.98
C VAL A 91 2.49 -7.01 1.74
N PHE A 92 3.78 -6.82 1.43
CA PHE A 92 4.37 -7.39 0.22
C PHE A 92 4.59 -8.90 0.33
N GLY A 93 4.74 -9.45 1.54
CA GLY A 93 4.72 -10.88 1.79
C GLY A 93 3.38 -11.51 1.41
N GLN A 94 2.26 -10.90 1.83
CA GLN A 94 0.92 -11.35 1.44
C GLN A 94 0.71 -11.23 -0.08
N ILE A 95 1.06 -10.08 -0.68
CA ILE A 95 0.91 -9.86 -2.13
C ILE A 95 1.71 -10.93 -2.92
N ALA A 96 2.93 -11.23 -2.50
CA ALA A 96 3.79 -12.21 -3.15
C ALA A 96 3.27 -13.66 -2.98
N ALA A 97 2.84 -14.03 -1.77
CA ALA A 97 2.33 -15.37 -1.48
C ALA A 97 1.05 -15.67 -2.28
N ASP A 98 0.14 -14.70 -2.33
CA ASP A 98 -1.17 -14.86 -2.96
C ASP A 98 -1.18 -14.47 -4.46
N ARG A 99 -0.05 -13.92 -4.96
CA ARG A 99 0.10 -13.37 -6.32
C ARG A 99 -0.98 -12.33 -6.66
N ILE A 100 -1.27 -11.45 -5.72
CA ILE A 100 -2.25 -10.37 -5.91
C ILE A 100 -1.58 -9.26 -6.74
N PRO A 101 -2.21 -8.69 -7.79
CA PRO A 101 -1.71 -7.47 -8.40
C PRO A 101 -1.82 -6.31 -7.40
N PHE A 102 -0.94 -5.33 -7.50
CA PHE A 102 -1.00 -4.16 -6.63
C PHE A 102 -0.70 -2.85 -7.36
N ILE A 103 -1.24 -1.76 -6.83
CA ILE A 103 -0.90 -0.39 -7.20
C ILE A 103 -0.14 0.26 -6.03
N GLY A 104 1.09 0.69 -6.29
CA GLY A 104 1.88 1.50 -5.35
C GLY A 104 2.09 2.92 -5.90
N TYR A 105 1.97 3.94 -5.05
CA TYR A 105 1.98 5.34 -5.49
C TYR A 105 3.34 5.81 -6.02
N HIS A 106 4.41 5.11 -5.66
CA HIS A 106 5.78 5.41 -6.09
C HIS A 106 6.41 4.29 -6.92
N MET A 107 5.58 3.42 -7.51
CA MET A 107 6.03 2.48 -8.54
C MET A 107 6.11 3.20 -9.90
N PRO A 108 6.95 2.74 -10.85
CA PRO A 108 6.97 3.30 -12.20
C PRO A 108 5.56 3.30 -12.82
N PHE A 109 5.13 4.42 -13.39
CA PHE A 109 3.80 4.58 -13.97
C PHE A 109 3.49 3.43 -14.96
N PRO A 110 2.30 2.78 -14.89
CA PRO A 110 1.08 3.17 -14.16
C PRO A 110 1.04 2.77 -12.68
N GLY A 111 2.15 2.26 -12.14
CA GLY A 111 2.26 1.81 -10.76
C GLY A 111 1.64 0.45 -10.48
N LEU A 112 1.05 -0.18 -11.50
CA LEU A 112 0.43 -1.51 -11.44
C LEU A 112 1.45 -2.61 -11.71
N GLY A 113 1.56 -3.57 -10.80
CA GLY A 113 2.45 -4.72 -10.96
C GLY A 113 2.13 -5.85 -10.00
N TYR A 114 3.06 -6.79 -9.92
CA TYR A 114 3.10 -7.84 -8.93
C TYR A 114 4.40 -7.72 -8.13
N VAL A 115 4.49 -8.43 -7.01
CA VAL A 115 5.77 -8.71 -6.37
C VAL A 115 6.01 -10.21 -6.34
N GLU A 116 7.27 -10.59 -6.49
CA GLU A 116 7.75 -11.93 -6.15
C GLU A 116 8.72 -11.86 -4.98
N ALA A 117 8.76 -12.91 -4.16
CA ALA A 117 9.81 -13.05 -3.16
C ALA A 117 11.17 -13.26 -3.87
N GLN A 118 12.17 -12.48 -3.50
CA GLN A 118 13.53 -12.57 -4.01
C GLN A 118 14.52 -12.35 -2.86
N ASP A 119 15.37 -13.34 -2.62
CA ASP A 119 16.30 -13.36 -1.49
C ASP A 119 15.57 -13.09 -0.15
N ASP A 120 15.94 -12.03 0.55
CA ASP A 120 15.30 -11.57 1.80
C ASP A 120 14.35 -10.37 1.57
N GLY A 121 13.90 -10.15 0.34
CA GLY A 121 13.00 -9.07 -0.02
C GLY A 121 12.07 -9.46 -1.16
N PHE A 122 11.72 -8.46 -1.96
CA PHE A 122 10.75 -8.58 -3.04
C PHE A 122 11.24 -7.91 -4.31
N ARG A 123 10.90 -8.50 -5.46
CA ARG A 123 11.11 -7.89 -6.77
C ARG A 123 9.79 -7.41 -7.35
N TYR A 124 9.73 -6.15 -7.74
CA TYR A 124 8.62 -5.61 -8.51
C TYR A 124 8.62 -6.19 -9.93
N VAL A 125 7.47 -6.67 -10.36
CA VAL A 125 7.21 -7.16 -11.70
C VAL A 125 6.11 -6.27 -12.30
N PRO A 126 6.45 -5.28 -13.15
CA PRO A 126 5.44 -4.43 -13.75
C PRO A 126 4.48 -5.27 -14.60
N VAL A 127 3.20 -4.89 -14.60
CA VAL A 127 2.26 -5.50 -15.54
C VAL A 127 2.74 -5.26 -16.97
N ALA A 128 2.78 -6.34 -17.75
CA ALA A 128 3.04 -6.27 -19.17
C ALA A 128 1.72 -6.42 -19.93
N TYR A 129 1.38 -5.42 -20.76
CA TYR A 129 0.21 -5.44 -21.64
C TYR A 129 0.23 -6.63 -22.62
N GLN A 130 1.42 -7.15 -22.93
CA GLN A 130 1.63 -8.19 -23.93
C GLN A 130 0.94 -9.52 -23.59
N MET A 131 0.62 -9.76 -22.30
CA MET A 131 -0.06 -10.97 -21.86
C MET A 131 -1.51 -10.72 -21.39
N MET A 132 -2.02 -9.49 -21.48
CA MET A 132 -3.42 -9.16 -21.21
C MET A 132 -4.29 -9.42 -22.46
N LEU A 133 -4.24 -10.65 -22.97
CA LEU A 133 -4.93 -11.08 -24.20
C LEU A 133 -6.35 -11.62 -23.97
N ASN A 134 -6.89 -11.52 -22.76
CA ASN A 134 -8.26 -11.93 -22.50
C ASN A 134 -9.14 -10.68 -22.51
N GLY A 135 -9.79 -10.46 -23.65
CA GLY A 135 -11.08 -9.78 -23.71
C GLY A 135 -12.20 -10.70 -23.24
#